data_AF-A0A7C5BSF1-F1
#
_entry.id   AF-A0A7C5BSF1-F1
#
_cell.length_a   1.000
_cell.length_b   1.000
_cell.length_c   1.000
_cell.angle_alpha   90.00
_cell.angle_beta   90.00
_cell.angle_gamma   90.00
#
_symmetry.space_group_name_H-M   'P 1'
#
loop_
_entity.id
_entity.type
_entity.pdbx_description
1 polymer ?
#
loop_
_entity_poly.entity_id
_entity_poly.type
_entity_poly.pdbx_seq_one_letter_code
_entity_poly.pdbx_strand_id
1 'polypeptide(L)'
;MKTATCFLIAVLLLGIAVRSSAGEPPFAVRAIWVDVGSYNTQQAADKTLDKCRRAKVNVILASVMAHGALMHKSTHFLHTVVANDRYDPLGYLIENAHASGIEVHAWYSVYYEGVKGLQPARPEWLCTDIDGMRMADSYFLSPQIPGVNDYLLSVMKDSLAYDIDGIQLDYIRYYGSLYDYSEAGRKPFIESFGFDPADFVDHAERIVPADKDRFPVRVLRNDSSKGKPWETKWIESLMDRAGVGFGFVTEKPANLDALRAPGAIVMSRYYDVSPEMADAIERYVKRGGSVLWLDAPTVSKSPKIAKVLGIKAEARWLPEQWRRLEAVGDHPLSRRVPGTQFRATCEYAPRTDGGTIVARFDTGQPAVIVNHYGAGRTALVCFNAGGSTGECAPQLVSGIVDWLRSDSGVTMDRDNMAAKRAQWLKWRADQVTDLVRRVHDAVKAKNPKLDLSVAGGFGGTEYYTCMRDGRRWMSENQLDFGNPMDYCDTLEDLRYDLAVHKASVPAEKLAAIYPGLGLYTRKAVNGKNQTISQDADVLRDQLRVLREEGYRGFALFCSAQLSEDQIKVLADVGGK
;
A
#
# COMPACT_ATOMS: atom_id res chain seq x y z
N MET A 1 -27.99 -17.54 76.12
CA MET A 1 -28.42 -16.33 75.38
C MET A 1 -27.33 -15.28 75.50
N LYS A 2 -26.98 -14.65 74.36
CA LYS A 2 -26.04 -13.51 74.17
C LYS A 2 -24.53 -13.84 74.04
N THR A 3 -24.12 -13.89 72.77
CA THR A 3 -22.96 -13.21 72.13
C THR A 3 -21.61 -13.14 72.85
N ALA A 4 -20.59 -13.77 72.24
CA ALA A 4 -19.20 -13.33 72.31
C ALA A 4 -18.52 -13.51 70.94
N THR A 5 -17.97 -12.41 70.45
CA THR A 5 -17.26 -12.17 69.20
C THR A 5 -15.90 -12.89 69.19
N CYS A 6 -15.58 -13.62 68.11
CA CYS A 6 -14.20 -14.05 67.82
C CYS A 6 -13.74 -13.44 66.48
N PHE A 7 -12.71 -12.62 66.57
CA PHE A 7 -11.92 -12.07 65.48
C PHE A 7 -11.26 -13.19 64.67
N LEU A 8 -11.45 -13.21 63.35
CA LEU A 8 -10.59 -13.96 62.42
C LEU A 8 -9.61 -12.96 61.79
N ILE A 9 -8.34 -13.03 62.19
CA ILE A 9 -7.23 -12.37 61.50
C ILE A 9 -6.79 -13.31 60.38
N ALA A 10 -7.14 -12.98 59.13
CA ALA A 10 -6.62 -13.65 57.95
C ALA A 10 -5.28 -12.99 57.57
N VAL A 11 -4.18 -13.71 57.75
CA VAL A 11 -2.85 -13.33 57.26
C VAL A 11 -2.81 -13.54 55.74
N LEU A 12 -2.79 -12.44 54.98
CA LEU A 12 -2.44 -12.44 53.56
C LEU A 12 -0.94 -12.70 53.42
N LEU A 13 -0.56 -13.89 52.98
CA LEU A 13 0.78 -14.14 52.44
C LEU A 13 0.84 -13.58 51.02
N LEU A 14 1.47 -12.41 50.87
CA LEU A 14 1.94 -11.93 49.57
C LEU A 14 2.99 -12.93 49.03
N GLY A 15 2.58 -13.75 48.08
CA GLY A 15 3.52 -14.44 47.20
C GLY A 15 4.19 -13.41 46.30
N ILE A 16 5.42 -13.02 46.64
CA ILE A 16 6.34 -12.40 45.68
C ILE A 16 6.67 -13.49 44.66
N ALA A 17 5.95 -13.48 43.53
CA ALA A 17 6.37 -14.23 42.37
C ALA A 17 7.69 -13.63 41.89
N VAL A 18 8.80 -14.25 42.29
CA VAL A 18 10.08 -14.10 41.60
C VAL A 18 9.81 -14.55 40.17
N ARG A 19 9.57 -13.61 39.25
CA ARG A 19 9.68 -13.87 37.82
C ARG A 19 11.13 -14.29 37.62
N SER A 20 11.36 -15.59 37.45
CA SER A 20 12.63 -16.05 36.89
C SER A 20 12.80 -15.32 35.56
N SER A 21 13.99 -14.76 35.33
CA SER A 21 14.42 -14.33 34.01
C SER A 21 14.66 -15.59 33.16
N ALA A 22 13.58 -16.30 32.81
CA ALA A 22 13.62 -17.14 31.63
C ALA A 22 13.97 -16.20 30.48
N GLY A 23 15.14 -16.38 29.86
CA GLY A 23 15.57 -15.57 28.73
C GLY A 23 14.44 -15.49 27.69
N GLU A 24 14.29 -14.33 27.06
CA GLU A 24 13.27 -14.13 26.03
C GLU A 24 13.36 -15.25 24.97
N PRO A 25 12.22 -15.84 24.55
CA PRO A 25 12.25 -16.92 23.58
C PRO A 25 12.91 -16.44 22.27
N PRO A 26 13.77 -17.27 21.65
CA PRO A 26 14.46 -16.88 20.43
C PRO A 26 13.49 -16.68 19.27
N PHE A 27 13.88 -15.85 18.30
CA PHE A 27 13.14 -15.75 17.03
C PHE A 27 13.24 -17.10 16.29
N ALA A 28 12.08 -17.65 15.91
CA ALA A 28 11.98 -18.95 15.25
C ALA A 28 12.38 -18.86 13.78
N VAL A 29 11.99 -17.79 13.10
CA VAL A 29 12.35 -17.51 11.70
C VAL A 29 13.22 -16.27 11.62
N ARG A 30 14.38 -16.42 10.99
CA ARG A 30 15.41 -15.41 10.84
C ARG A 30 15.80 -15.39 9.37
N ALA A 31 14.98 -14.72 8.58
CA ALA A 31 15.10 -14.71 7.14
C ALA A 31 15.98 -13.55 6.65
N ILE A 32 16.57 -13.71 5.46
CA ILE A 32 17.26 -12.63 4.76
C ILE A 32 17.00 -12.72 3.26
N TRP A 33 16.67 -11.58 2.65
CA TRP A 33 16.65 -11.45 1.19
C TRP A 33 18.06 -11.35 0.65
N VAL A 34 18.37 -12.25 -0.28
CA VAL A 34 19.67 -12.35 -0.94
C VAL A 34 19.55 -11.92 -2.40
N ASP A 35 20.14 -10.78 -2.73
CA ASP A 35 20.15 -10.24 -4.09
C ASP A 35 20.99 -11.12 -5.04
N VAL A 36 20.68 -11.09 -6.34
CA VAL A 36 21.42 -11.81 -7.40
C VAL A 36 22.93 -11.63 -7.28
N GLY A 37 23.42 -10.39 -7.10
CA GLY A 37 24.85 -10.11 -7.01
C GLY A 37 25.54 -10.71 -5.78
N SER A 38 24.78 -11.17 -4.77
CA SER A 38 25.31 -11.79 -3.57
C SER A 38 25.59 -13.29 -3.73
N TYR A 39 25.17 -13.91 -4.84
CA TYR A 39 25.39 -15.35 -5.07
C TYR A 39 25.53 -15.76 -6.54
N ASN A 40 25.56 -14.83 -7.49
CA ASN A 40 25.74 -15.12 -8.92
C ASN A 40 27.11 -15.72 -9.30
N THR A 41 28.03 -15.85 -8.35
CA THR A 41 29.31 -16.55 -8.48
C THR A 41 29.56 -17.36 -7.22
N GLN A 42 30.37 -18.42 -7.34
CA GLN A 42 30.75 -19.26 -6.22
C GLN A 42 31.33 -18.45 -5.03
N GLN A 43 32.28 -17.56 -5.32
CA GLN A 43 32.91 -16.71 -4.29
C GLN A 43 31.90 -15.79 -3.57
N ALA A 44 30.94 -15.21 -4.31
CA ALA A 44 29.91 -14.38 -3.72
C ALA A 44 28.99 -15.22 -2.81
N ALA A 45 28.57 -16.39 -3.30
CA ALA A 45 27.73 -17.32 -2.54
C ALA A 45 28.41 -17.76 -1.23
N ASP A 46 29.68 -18.17 -1.28
CA ASP A 46 30.43 -18.59 -0.10
C ASP A 46 30.52 -17.48 0.96
N LYS A 47 30.80 -16.24 0.53
CA LYS A 47 30.85 -15.07 1.41
C LYS A 47 29.48 -14.77 2.02
N THR A 48 28.41 -14.89 1.25
CA THR A 48 27.04 -14.67 1.74
C THR A 48 26.64 -15.73 2.75
N LEU A 49 26.96 -17.00 2.49
CA LEU A 49 26.69 -18.11 3.41
C LEU A 49 27.48 -17.99 4.72
N ASP A 50 28.75 -17.57 4.69
CA ASP A 50 29.53 -17.26 5.90
C ASP A 50 28.82 -16.20 6.76
N LYS A 51 28.41 -15.08 6.15
CA LYS A 51 27.67 -14.04 6.86
C LYS A 51 26.36 -14.56 7.46
N CYS A 52 25.60 -15.35 6.71
CA CYS A 52 24.33 -15.92 7.16
C CYS A 52 24.53 -16.84 8.38
N ARG A 53 25.53 -17.73 8.34
CA ARG A 53 25.87 -18.62 9.46
C ARG A 53 26.25 -17.81 10.71
N ARG A 54 27.12 -16.81 10.56
CA ARG A 54 27.58 -15.96 11.66
C ARG A 54 26.43 -15.12 12.25
N ALA A 55 25.48 -14.70 11.43
CA ALA A 55 24.26 -14.00 11.85
C ALA A 55 23.15 -14.92 12.39
N LYS A 56 23.36 -16.25 12.38
CA LYS A 56 22.37 -17.27 12.73
C LYS A 56 21.07 -17.12 11.90
N VAL A 57 21.21 -16.78 10.61
CA VAL A 57 20.11 -16.83 9.65
C VAL A 57 19.76 -18.29 9.40
N ASN A 58 18.47 -18.61 9.34
CA ASN A 58 17.99 -19.96 9.06
C ASN A 58 17.08 -20.04 7.82
N VAL A 59 16.75 -18.92 7.19
CA VAL A 59 16.01 -18.87 5.92
C VAL A 59 16.67 -17.87 4.97
N ILE A 60 17.02 -18.31 3.78
CA ILE A 60 17.48 -17.46 2.68
C ILE A 60 16.34 -17.31 1.67
N LEU A 61 15.96 -16.07 1.41
CA LEU A 61 15.01 -15.70 0.37
C LEU A 61 15.82 -15.26 -0.86
N ALA A 62 16.18 -16.21 -1.72
CA ALA A 62 17.14 -16.01 -2.81
C ALA A 62 16.47 -15.39 -4.05
N SER A 63 16.88 -14.20 -4.46
CA SER A 63 16.33 -13.54 -5.65
C SER A 63 16.68 -14.33 -6.91
N VAL A 64 15.75 -15.12 -7.43
CA VAL A 64 16.00 -15.98 -8.60
C VAL A 64 15.53 -15.37 -9.91
N MET A 65 14.54 -14.47 -9.89
CA MET A 65 14.02 -13.81 -11.08
C MET A 65 13.92 -12.30 -10.84
N ALA A 66 14.78 -11.54 -11.52
CA ALA A 66 14.81 -10.08 -11.46
C ALA A 66 15.48 -9.49 -12.72
N HIS A 67 15.02 -8.32 -13.16
CA HIS A 67 15.65 -7.53 -14.23
C HIS A 67 15.96 -8.30 -15.53
N GLY A 68 15.06 -9.18 -15.97
CA GLY A 68 15.26 -9.99 -17.19
C GLY A 68 16.28 -11.12 -17.06
N ALA A 69 16.67 -11.48 -15.84
CA ALA A 69 17.59 -12.58 -15.57
C ALA A 69 16.95 -13.64 -14.66
N LEU A 70 17.31 -14.91 -14.89
CA LEU A 70 16.88 -16.06 -14.10
C LEU A 70 18.08 -16.88 -13.60
N MET A 71 18.11 -17.18 -12.30
CA MET A 71 19.25 -17.83 -11.62
C MET A 71 19.12 -19.35 -11.47
N HIS A 72 18.08 -19.94 -12.04
CA HIS A 72 17.89 -21.39 -12.15
C HIS A 72 17.63 -21.79 -13.61
N LYS A 73 17.85 -23.06 -13.94
CA LYS A 73 17.60 -23.58 -15.29
C LYS A 73 16.10 -23.51 -15.61
N SER A 74 15.77 -23.05 -16.81
CA SER A 74 14.40 -22.98 -17.33
C SER A 74 14.44 -23.00 -18.85
N THR A 75 13.49 -23.71 -19.46
CA THR A 75 13.25 -23.64 -20.92
C THR A 75 12.09 -22.72 -21.25
N HIS A 76 11.34 -22.27 -20.24
CA HIS A 76 10.16 -21.44 -20.39
C HIS A 76 10.48 -19.95 -20.32
N PHE A 77 11.52 -19.53 -19.60
CA PHE A 77 11.84 -18.12 -19.38
C PHE A 77 12.26 -17.43 -20.69
N LEU A 78 11.64 -16.27 -20.97
CA LEU A 78 11.78 -15.61 -22.27
C LEU A 78 13.00 -14.68 -22.37
N HIS A 79 13.68 -14.39 -21.27
CA HIS A 79 14.87 -13.55 -21.23
C HIS A 79 16.13 -14.38 -20.97
N THR A 80 17.06 -13.87 -20.16
CA THR A 80 18.37 -14.50 -19.96
C THR A 80 18.32 -15.50 -18.80
N VAL A 81 18.61 -16.77 -19.08
CA VAL A 81 18.89 -17.77 -18.06
C VAL A 81 20.39 -17.76 -17.77
N VAL A 82 20.76 -17.40 -16.53
CA VAL A 82 22.16 -17.31 -16.09
C VAL A 82 22.70 -18.68 -15.71
N ALA A 83 21.87 -19.53 -15.10
CA ALA A 83 22.24 -20.90 -14.74
C ALA A 83 22.61 -21.72 -15.98
N ASN A 84 23.76 -22.40 -15.91
CA ASN A 84 24.27 -23.25 -16.98
C ASN A 84 25.09 -24.40 -16.40
N ASP A 85 25.65 -25.26 -17.25
CA ASP A 85 26.37 -26.46 -16.79
C ASP A 85 27.73 -26.15 -16.12
N ARG A 86 28.27 -24.94 -16.28
CA ARG A 86 29.50 -24.52 -15.57
C ARG A 86 29.20 -23.98 -14.18
N TYR A 87 28.07 -23.28 -14.02
CA TYR A 87 27.65 -22.74 -12.75
C TYR A 87 26.13 -22.59 -12.71
N ASP A 88 25.51 -23.24 -11.72
CA ASP A 88 24.09 -23.13 -11.39
C ASP A 88 23.97 -22.37 -10.06
N PRO A 89 23.67 -21.05 -10.08
CA PRO A 89 23.67 -20.22 -8.88
C PRO A 89 22.69 -20.71 -7.80
N LEU A 90 21.45 -21.04 -8.18
CA LEU A 90 20.46 -21.53 -7.22
C LEU A 90 20.86 -22.91 -6.68
N GLY A 91 21.27 -23.83 -7.56
CA GLY A 91 21.70 -25.17 -7.15
C GLY A 91 22.88 -25.13 -6.16
N TYR A 92 23.91 -24.33 -6.45
CA TYR A 92 25.05 -24.16 -5.57
C TYR A 92 24.66 -23.57 -4.20
N LEU A 93 23.76 -22.58 -4.20
CA LEU A 93 23.30 -21.94 -2.97
C LEU A 93 22.53 -22.93 -2.08
N ILE A 94 21.63 -23.72 -2.65
CA ILE A 94 20.85 -24.75 -1.95
C ILE A 94 21.77 -25.75 -1.26
N GLU A 95 22.66 -26.41 -2.02
CA GLU A 95 23.54 -27.46 -1.50
C GLU A 95 24.35 -26.99 -0.27
N ASN A 96 24.93 -25.79 -0.36
CA ASN A 96 25.81 -25.26 0.67
C ASN A 96 25.06 -24.60 1.84
N ALA A 97 23.83 -24.13 1.64
CA ALA A 97 22.95 -23.62 2.69
C ALA A 97 22.39 -24.79 3.53
N HIS A 98 21.89 -25.84 2.86
CA HIS A 98 21.35 -27.03 3.51
C HIS A 98 22.39 -27.76 4.36
N ALA A 99 23.64 -27.81 3.92
CA ALA A 99 24.75 -28.34 4.72
C ALA A 99 24.94 -27.61 6.06
N SER A 100 24.35 -26.43 6.23
CA SER A 100 24.36 -25.62 7.45
C SER A 100 23.00 -25.48 8.12
N GLY A 101 21.99 -26.24 7.67
CA GLY A 101 20.62 -26.18 8.19
C GLY A 101 19.88 -24.88 7.87
N ILE A 102 20.25 -24.20 6.79
CA ILE A 102 19.61 -22.96 6.32
C ILE A 102 18.69 -23.31 5.16
N GLU A 103 17.40 -22.98 5.27
CA GLU A 103 16.43 -23.14 4.19
C GLU A 103 16.68 -22.15 3.05
N VAL A 104 16.36 -22.54 1.82
CA VAL A 104 16.45 -21.69 0.62
C VAL A 104 15.11 -21.64 -0.09
N HIS A 105 14.53 -20.45 -0.14
CA HIS A 105 13.28 -20.16 -0.82
C HIS A 105 13.56 -19.36 -2.08
N ALA A 106 13.02 -19.80 -3.22
CA ALA A 106 13.19 -19.14 -4.51
C ALA A 106 12.29 -17.89 -4.59
N TRP A 107 12.89 -16.71 -4.56
CA TRP A 107 12.19 -15.42 -4.58
C TRP A 107 12.08 -14.85 -6.01
N TYR A 108 10.84 -14.66 -6.47
CA TYR A 108 10.50 -14.17 -7.82
C TYR A 108 9.93 -12.75 -7.80
N SER A 109 10.43 -11.88 -8.68
CA SER A 109 9.76 -10.62 -9.04
C SER A 109 8.72 -10.87 -10.13
N VAL A 110 7.51 -11.27 -9.76
CA VAL A 110 6.56 -11.99 -10.62
C VAL A 110 6.12 -11.21 -11.87
N TYR A 111 5.40 -10.09 -11.73
CA TYR A 111 4.93 -9.32 -12.90
C TYR A 111 5.93 -8.28 -13.40
N TYR A 112 7.07 -8.12 -12.72
CA TYR A 112 8.09 -7.14 -13.07
C TYR A 112 9.08 -7.75 -14.08
N GLU A 113 9.02 -7.31 -15.34
CA GLU A 113 9.82 -7.88 -16.42
C GLU A 113 11.20 -7.21 -16.56
N GLY A 114 11.36 -5.96 -16.09
CA GLY A 114 12.68 -5.30 -16.05
C GLY A 114 12.65 -3.78 -16.12
N VAL A 115 13.82 -3.19 -16.42
CA VAL A 115 14.04 -1.73 -16.54
C VAL A 115 14.24 -1.29 -17.99
N LYS A 116 14.19 0.04 -18.20
CA LYS A 116 14.59 0.72 -19.43
C LYS A 116 15.90 0.19 -20.00
N GLY A 117 15.88 -0.23 -21.26
CA GLY A 117 17.02 -0.79 -22.00
C GLY A 117 16.89 -2.29 -22.27
N LEU A 118 16.09 -3.02 -21.50
CA LEU A 118 15.68 -4.38 -21.83
C LEU A 118 14.57 -4.32 -22.90
N GLN A 119 14.69 -5.08 -23.99
CA GLN A 119 13.58 -5.22 -24.93
C GLN A 119 12.55 -6.19 -24.36
N PRO A 120 11.26 -5.81 -24.24
CA PRO A 120 10.22 -6.73 -23.77
C PRO A 120 10.11 -7.94 -24.68
N ALA A 121 10.01 -9.14 -24.12
CA ALA A 121 9.93 -10.36 -24.92
C ALA A 121 8.58 -10.45 -25.65
N ARG A 122 7.51 -9.96 -25.00
CA ARG A 122 6.14 -9.89 -25.55
C ARG A 122 5.52 -8.53 -25.26
N PRO A 123 5.77 -7.52 -26.12
CA PRO A 123 5.25 -6.17 -25.92
C PRO A 123 3.72 -6.08 -25.80
N GLU A 124 3.00 -7.06 -26.36
CA GLU A 124 1.54 -7.21 -26.28
C GLU A 124 1.03 -7.61 -24.88
N TRP A 125 1.91 -8.07 -23.97
CA TRP A 125 1.57 -8.44 -22.59
C TRP A 125 1.76 -7.31 -21.59
N LEU A 126 2.25 -6.16 -22.04
CA LEU A 126 2.62 -5.06 -21.15
C LEU A 126 1.42 -4.22 -20.71
N CYS A 127 1.46 -3.78 -19.45
CA CYS A 127 0.50 -2.83 -18.92
C CYS A 127 0.61 -1.45 -19.60
N THR A 128 -0.53 -0.78 -19.76
CA THR A 128 -0.61 0.66 -20.01
C THR A 128 -1.49 1.35 -18.97
N ASP A 129 -1.29 2.65 -18.77
CA ASP A 129 -2.22 3.44 -17.97
C ASP A 129 -3.52 3.72 -18.75
N ILE A 130 -4.42 4.44 -18.08
CA ILE A 130 -5.73 4.82 -18.62
C ILE A 130 -5.66 5.75 -19.83
N ASP A 131 -4.52 6.43 -20.05
CA ASP A 131 -4.28 7.27 -21.23
C ASP A 131 -3.56 6.49 -22.34
N GLY A 132 -3.34 5.18 -22.16
CA GLY A 132 -2.65 4.31 -23.11
C GLY A 132 -1.13 4.41 -23.06
N MET A 133 -0.57 5.06 -22.03
CA MET A 133 0.88 5.26 -21.90
C MET A 133 1.54 4.11 -21.17
N ARG A 134 2.74 3.72 -21.63
CA ARG A 134 3.60 2.78 -20.93
C ARG A 134 4.40 3.49 -19.84
N MET A 135 4.81 2.74 -18.84
CA MET A 135 5.79 3.19 -17.84
C MET A 135 7.11 3.57 -18.53
N ALA A 136 7.71 4.68 -18.08
CA ALA A 136 8.91 5.22 -18.72
C ALA A 136 10.19 4.40 -18.44
N ASP A 137 10.30 3.84 -17.23
CA ASP A 137 11.56 3.28 -16.73
C ASP A 137 11.50 1.78 -16.36
N SER A 138 10.32 1.15 -16.47
CA SER A 138 10.11 -0.25 -16.10
C SER A 138 9.06 -0.93 -16.97
N TYR A 139 9.15 -2.25 -17.11
CA TYR A 139 8.12 -3.07 -17.77
C TYR A 139 7.39 -3.94 -16.75
N PHE A 140 6.06 -3.94 -16.83
CA PHE A 140 5.19 -4.84 -16.07
C PHE A 140 4.31 -5.62 -17.03
N LEU A 141 4.25 -6.92 -16.81
CA LEU A 141 3.28 -7.81 -17.44
C LEU A 141 1.90 -7.58 -16.81
N SER A 142 0.85 -7.65 -17.63
CA SER A 142 -0.52 -7.50 -17.16
C SER A 142 -1.08 -8.82 -16.61
N PRO A 143 -1.52 -8.88 -15.33
CA PRO A 143 -2.20 -10.05 -14.79
C PRO A 143 -3.48 -10.43 -15.55
N GLN A 144 -4.08 -9.49 -16.29
CA GLN A 144 -5.39 -9.67 -16.96
C GLN A 144 -5.29 -10.23 -18.36
N ILE A 145 -4.09 -10.22 -18.95
CA ILE A 145 -3.90 -10.66 -20.34
C ILE A 145 -3.79 -12.19 -20.37
N PRO A 146 -4.63 -12.90 -21.14
CA PRO A 146 -4.53 -14.34 -21.29
C PRO A 146 -3.12 -14.78 -21.70
N GLY A 147 -2.60 -15.81 -21.03
CA GLY A 147 -1.26 -16.37 -21.26
C GLY A 147 -0.17 -15.84 -20.33
N VAL A 148 -0.32 -14.64 -19.73
CA VAL A 148 0.69 -14.09 -18.80
C VAL A 148 0.85 -14.98 -17.55
N ASN A 149 -0.27 -15.32 -16.89
CA ASN A 149 -0.24 -16.18 -15.70
C ASN A 149 0.24 -17.60 -16.03
N ASP A 150 -0.06 -18.13 -17.21
CA ASP A 150 0.40 -19.46 -17.65
C ASP A 150 1.93 -19.49 -17.82
N TYR A 151 2.47 -18.44 -18.44
CA TYR A 151 3.90 -18.24 -18.60
C TYR A 151 4.62 -18.17 -17.25
N LEU A 152 4.18 -17.27 -16.37
CA LEU A 152 4.80 -17.06 -15.06
C LEU A 152 4.74 -18.31 -14.19
N LEU A 153 3.61 -19.03 -14.22
CA LEU A 153 3.49 -20.32 -13.53
C LEU A 153 4.48 -21.35 -14.07
N SER A 154 4.66 -21.42 -15.39
CA SER A 154 5.59 -22.37 -16.02
C SER A 154 7.04 -22.10 -15.60
N VAL A 155 7.44 -20.84 -15.56
CA VAL A 155 8.78 -20.43 -15.09
C VAL A 155 8.98 -20.77 -13.61
N MET A 156 8.00 -20.48 -12.74
CA MET A 156 8.10 -20.81 -11.32
C MET A 156 8.14 -22.33 -11.07
N LYS A 157 7.39 -23.12 -11.86
CA LYS A 157 7.40 -24.59 -11.77
C LYS A 157 8.76 -25.20 -12.12
N ASP A 158 9.57 -24.54 -12.94
CA ASP A 158 10.91 -25.05 -13.26
C ASP A 158 11.83 -25.09 -12.02
N SER A 159 11.63 -24.21 -11.02
CA SER A 159 12.40 -24.30 -9.75
C SER A 159 11.99 -25.48 -8.88
N LEU A 160 10.80 -26.08 -9.07
CA LEU A 160 10.38 -27.28 -8.34
C LEU A 160 11.17 -28.54 -8.74
N ALA A 161 12.07 -28.44 -9.71
CA ALA A 161 13.08 -29.46 -10.00
C ALA A 161 14.27 -29.42 -9.03
N TYR A 162 14.45 -28.31 -8.32
CA TYR A 162 15.48 -28.11 -7.31
C TYR A 162 14.95 -28.53 -5.93
N ASP A 163 15.88 -28.79 -5.00
CA ASP A 163 15.56 -29.07 -3.59
C ASP A 163 15.39 -27.75 -2.81
N ILE A 164 14.49 -26.88 -3.28
CA ILE A 164 14.13 -25.66 -2.56
C ILE A 164 13.22 -26.00 -1.37
N ASP A 165 13.18 -25.12 -0.37
CA ASP A 165 12.28 -25.23 0.78
C ASP A 165 10.97 -24.46 0.57
N GLY A 166 10.94 -23.55 -0.39
CA GLY A 166 9.73 -22.82 -0.75
C GLY A 166 9.91 -21.86 -1.92
N ILE A 167 8.81 -21.22 -2.28
CA ILE A 167 8.76 -20.11 -3.25
C ILE A 167 8.29 -18.86 -2.52
N GLN A 168 8.96 -17.73 -2.78
CA GLN A 168 8.49 -16.42 -2.32
C GLN A 168 8.09 -15.53 -3.49
N LEU A 169 6.90 -14.96 -3.39
CA LEU A 169 6.34 -14.06 -4.39
C LEU A 169 6.62 -12.60 -4.00
N ASP A 170 7.23 -11.84 -4.90
CA ASP A 170 7.29 -10.37 -4.84
C ASP A 170 6.86 -9.79 -6.18
N TYR A 171 6.53 -8.50 -6.21
CA TYR A 171 5.96 -7.85 -7.38
C TYR A 171 4.73 -8.62 -7.94
N ILE A 172 4.09 -9.42 -7.10
CA ILE A 172 2.81 -10.12 -7.35
C ILE A 172 1.66 -9.11 -7.18
N ARG A 173 1.63 -8.14 -8.08
CA ARG A 173 0.74 -6.97 -8.05
C ARG A 173 0.77 -6.25 -9.40
N TYR A 174 -0.16 -5.33 -9.59
CA TYR A 174 -0.03 -4.32 -10.66
C TYR A 174 1.02 -3.28 -10.29
N TYR A 175 1.49 -2.53 -11.28
CA TYR A 175 2.39 -1.40 -11.06
C TYR A 175 1.75 -0.35 -10.12
N GLY A 176 0.47 -0.05 -10.34
CA GLY A 176 -0.34 0.84 -9.53
C GLY A 176 -1.81 0.81 -9.97
N SER A 177 -2.69 1.50 -9.24
CA SER A 177 -4.14 1.47 -9.50
C SER A 177 -4.57 2.05 -10.85
N LEU A 178 -3.72 2.88 -11.46
CA LEU A 178 -3.90 3.39 -12.83
C LEU A 178 -3.54 2.37 -13.91
N TYR A 179 -3.12 1.17 -13.53
CA TYR A 179 -2.76 0.08 -14.43
C TYR A 179 -3.57 -1.17 -14.03
N ASP A 180 -3.84 -2.11 -14.91
CA ASP A 180 -3.66 -2.07 -16.35
C ASP A 180 -4.97 -1.64 -17.05
N TYR A 181 -4.87 -0.68 -17.97
CA TYR A 181 -5.95 -0.24 -18.86
C TYR A 181 -5.63 -0.47 -20.34
N SER A 182 -4.69 -1.38 -20.65
CA SER A 182 -4.47 -1.84 -22.03
C SER A 182 -5.77 -2.41 -22.61
N GLU A 183 -5.95 -2.29 -23.93
CA GLU A 183 -7.12 -2.86 -24.62
C GLU A 183 -7.19 -4.37 -24.40
N ALA A 184 -6.04 -5.05 -24.52
CA ALA A 184 -5.93 -6.48 -24.29
C ALA A 184 -6.30 -6.89 -22.85
N GLY A 185 -5.89 -6.10 -21.84
CA GLY A 185 -6.18 -6.37 -20.43
C GLY A 185 -7.63 -6.07 -20.03
N ARG A 186 -8.26 -5.06 -20.63
CA ARG A 186 -9.67 -4.69 -20.34
C ARG A 186 -10.68 -5.56 -21.07
N LYS A 187 -10.33 -6.13 -22.23
CA LYS A 187 -11.25 -6.91 -23.05
C LYS A 187 -11.98 -8.03 -22.27
N PRO A 188 -11.29 -8.91 -21.51
CA PRO A 188 -11.97 -9.96 -20.74
C PRO A 188 -12.95 -9.42 -19.67
N PHE A 189 -12.64 -8.26 -19.08
CA PHE A 189 -13.54 -7.58 -18.14
C PHE A 189 -14.81 -7.07 -18.84
N ILE A 190 -14.65 -6.42 -20.00
CA ILE A 190 -15.77 -5.90 -20.80
C ILE A 190 -16.71 -7.05 -21.20
N GLU A 191 -16.14 -8.16 -21.67
CA GLU A 191 -16.90 -9.37 -22.02
C GLU A 191 -17.66 -9.96 -20.82
N SER A 192 -17.09 -9.87 -19.61
CA SER A 192 -17.68 -10.44 -18.39
C SER A 192 -18.73 -9.54 -17.73
N PHE A 193 -18.59 -8.21 -17.83
CA PHE A 193 -19.39 -7.26 -17.03
C PHE A 193 -20.11 -6.18 -17.84
N GLY A 194 -19.87 -6.09 -19.14
CA GLY A 194 -20.66 -5.27 -20.07
C GLY A 194 -20.42 -3.76 -19.98
N PHE A 195 -19.30 -3.31 -19.42
CA PHE A 195 -18.89 -1.90 -19.49
C PHE A 195 -17.37 -1.77 -19.59
N ASP A 196 -16.92 -0.68 -20.19
CA ASP A 196 -15.51 -0.37 -20.32
C ASP A 196 -15.02 0.46 -19.10
N PRO A 197 -14.05 -0.02 -18.30
CA PRO A 197 -13.51 0.76 -17.20
C PRO A 197 -12.75 2.02 -17.65
N ALA A 198 -12.36 2.18 -18.93
CA ALA A 198 -11.87 3.47 -19.39
C ALA A 198 -12.94 4.56 -19.41
N ASP A 199 -14.23 4.20 -19.50
CA ASP A 199 -15.32 5.17 -19.39
C ASP A 199 -15.41 5.79 -17.98
N PHE A 200 -14.64 5.33 -16.98
CA PHE A 200 -14.51 6.06 -15.72
C PHE A 200 -13.95 7.48 -15.96
N VAL A 201 -13.22 7.74 -17.05
CA VAL A 201 -12.74 9.08 -17.41
C VAL A 201 -13.69 9.73 -18.41
N ASP A 202 -14.22 10.89 -18.05
CA ASP A 202 -15.08 11.76 -18.88
C ASP A 202 -16.41 11.15 -19.36
N HIS A 203 -16.65 9.84 -19.15
CA HIS A 203 -17.80 9.11 -19.70
C HIS A 203 -18.50 8.21 -18.68
N ALA A 204 -18.40 8.55 -17.39
CA ALA A 204 -18.87 7.68 -16.31
C ALA A 204 -20.39 7.39 -16.38
N GLU A 205 -21.16 8.24 -17.08
CA GLU A 205 -22.56 8.02 -17.40
C GLU A 205 -22.83 6.80 -18.32
N ARG A 206 -21.84 6.35 -19.09
CA ARG A 206 -21.91 5.11 -19.87
C ARG A 206 -21.84 3.87 -18.97
N ILE A 207 -21.24 3.99 -17.79
CA ILE A 207 -21.14 2.93 -16.78
C ILE A 207 -22.39 2.92 -15.89
N VAL A 208 -22.78 4.10 -15.38
CA VAL A 208 -23.99 4.29 -14.57
C VAL A 208 -24.82 5.43 -15.17
N PRO A 209 -25.97 5.12 -15.80
CA PRO A 209 -26.83 6.14 -16.37
C PRO A 209 -27.30 7.20 -15.37
N ALA A 210 -27.63 8.38 -15.88
CA ALA A 210 -27.91 9.56 -15.07
C ALA A 210 -29.10 9.41 -14.09
N ASP A 211 -30.09 8.58 -14.41
CA ASP A 211 -31.22 8.27 -13.54
C ASP A 211 -30.84 7.34 -12.37
N LYS A 212 -29.71 6.61 -12.50
CA LYS A 212 -29.14 5.71 -11.50
C LYS A 212 -27.97 6.31 -10.71
N ASP A 213 -27.45 7.45 -11.16
CA ASP A 213 -26.43 8.26 -10.46
C ASP A 213 -27.04 9.61 -10.03
N ARG A 214 -27.74 9.61 -8.88
CA ARG A 214 -28.48 10.78 -8.38
C ARG A 214 -27.58 11.87 -7.77
N PHE A 215 -26.34 11.53 -7.43
CA PHE A 215 -25.34 12.46 -6.92
C PHE A 215 -23.96 12.07 -7.51
N PRO A 216 -23.70 12.44 -8.78
CA PRO A 216 -22.45 12.07 -9.44
C PRO A 216 -21.26 12.73 -8.72
N VAL A 217 -20.29 11.92 -8.31
CA VAL A 217 -18.99 12.40 -7.84
C VAL A 217 -17.99 12.29 -8.98
N ARG A 218 -17.25 13.37 -9.24
CA ARG A 218 -16.19 13.44 -10.24
C ARG A 218 -14.89 13.91 -9.62
N VAL A 219 -13.80 13.17 -9.84
CA VAL A 219 -12.45 13.56 -9.42
C VAL A 219 -11.80 14.32 -10.58
N LEU A 220 -11.36 15.55 -10.33
CA LEU A 220 -10.67 16.36 -11.34
C LEU A 220 -9.30 15.76 -11.66
N ARG A 221 -9.06 15.42 -12.92
CA ARG A 221 -7.73 15.14 -13.46
C ARG A 221 -7.09 16.46 -13.87
N ASN A 222 -6.41 17.09 -12.91
CA ASN A 222 -5.76 18.36 -13.15
C ASN A 222 -4.51 18.21 -14.05
N ASP A 223 -4.24 19.22 -14.86
CA ASP A 223 -3.13 19.25 -15.81
C ASP A 223 -1.77 19.20 -15.09
N SER A 224 -1.68 19.75 -13.87
CA SER A 224 -0.47 19.68 -13.04
C SER A 224 -0.08 18.27 -12.59
N SER A 225 -0.99 17.30 -12.69
CA SER A 225 -0.77 15.88 -12.37
C SER A 225 -0.36 15.04 -13.59
N LYS A 226 -0.37 15.61 -14.81
CA LYS A 226 0.08 14.90 -16.02
C LYS A 226 1.54 14.46 -15.85
N GLY A 227 1.82 13.20 -16.19
CA GLY A 227 3.14 12.59 -16.00
C GLY A 227 3.48 12.24 -14.54
N LYS A 228 2.55 12.43 -13.59
CA LYS A 228 2.70 12.07 -12.17
C LYS A 228 1.69 10.99 -11.76
N PRO A 229 1.83 9.75 -12.26
CA PRO A 229 0.85 8.69 -12.00
C PRO A 229 0.66 8.37 -10.51
N TRP A 230 1.64 8.69 -9.65
CA TRP A 230 1.48 8.54 -8.20
C TRP A 230 0.41 9.46 -7.61
N GLU A 231 0.17 10.66 -8.15
CA GLU A 231 -0.84 11.58 -7.62
C GLU A 231 -2.25 11.06 -7.89
N THR A 232 -2.53 10.61 -9.12
CA THR A 232 -3.83 10.01 -9.44
C THR A 232 -4.04 8.69 -8.71
N LYS A 233 -2.98 7.87 -8.54
CA LYS A 233 -3.02 6.64 -7.74
C LYS A 233 -3.48 6.89 -6.30
N TRP A 234 -2.95 7.92 -5.65
CA TRP A 234 -3.28 8.23 -4.26
C TRP A 234 -4.74 8.67 -4.08
N ILE A 235 -5.24 9.56 -4.93
CA ILE A 235 -6.63 10.00 -4.86
C ILE A 235 -7.60 8.90 -5.25
N GLU A 236 -7.29 8.09 -6.27
CA GLU A 236 -8.12 6.94 -6.66
C GLU A 236 -8.26 5.97 -5.48
N SER A 237 -7.13 5.58 -4.89
CA SER A 237 -7.12 4.70 -3.72
C SER A 237 -7.86 5.28 -2.53
N LEU A 238 -7.74 6.58 -2.25
CA LEU A 238 -8.47 7.22 -1.16
C LEU A 238 -9.98 7.13 -1.38
N MET A 239 -10.45 7.45 -2.59
CA MET A 239 -11.88 7.45 -2.91
C MET A 239 -12.48 6.03 -2.87
N ASP A 240 -11.73 5.03 -3.36
CA ASP A 240 -12.16 3.63 -3.26
C ASP A 240 -12.23 3.14 -1.82
N ARG A 241 -11.22 3.47 -1.00
CA ARG A 241 -11.21 3.13 0.43
C ARG A 241 -12.33 3.82 1.20
N ALA A 242 -12.72 5.02 0.77
CA ALA A 242 -13.87 5.74 1.32
C ALA A 242 -15.22 5.09 0.94
N GLY A 243 -15.22 4.12 0.02
CA GLY A 243 -16.43 3.47 -0.48
C GLY A 243 -17.30 4.38 -1.32
N VAL A 244 -16.73 5.46 -1.88
CA VAL A 244 -17.47 6.45 -2.67
C VAL A 244 -17.37 6.08 -4.15
N GLY A 245 -18.48 6.12 -4.86
CA GLY A 245 -18.52 5.96 -6.30
C GLY A 245 -18.10 7.24 -7.00
N PHE A 246 -17.12 7.15 -7.91
CA PHE A 246 -16.64 8.30 -8.67
C PHE A 246 -16.26 7.91 -10.10
N GLY A 247 -16.32 8.91 -10.98
CA GLY A 247 -15.57 8.94 -12.23
C GLY A 247 -14.51 10.04 -12.18
N PHE A 248 -13.63 10.09 -13.15
CA PHE A 248 -12.70 11.18 -13.39
C PHE A 248 -13.28 12.17 -14.40
N VAL A 249 -12.86 13.44 -14.30
CA VAL A 249 -13.17 14.48 -15.27
C VAL A 249 -11.91 15.26 -15.64
N THR A 250 -11.64 15.42 -16.93
CA THR A 250 -10.49 16.17 -17.44
C THR A 250 -10.64 17.66 -17.15
N GLU A 251 -9.56 18.34 -16.78
CA GLU A 251 -9.53 19.78 -16.49
C GLU A 251 -9.84 20.64 -17.73
N LYS A 252 -11.12 20.97 -17.89
CA LYS A 252 -11.62 21.92 -18.89
C LYS A 252 -12.82 22.68 -18.31
N PRO A 253 -12.93 24.01 -18.47
CA PRO A 253 -14.10 24.76 -18.01
C PRO A 253 -15.43 24.18 -18.52
N ALA A 254 -15.48 23.79 -19.80
CA ALA A 254 -16.66 23.18 -20.41
C ALA A 254 -17.08 21.85 -19.76
N ASN A 255 -16.11 21.05 -19.29
CA ASN A 255 -16.41 19.81 -18.58
C ASN A 255 -17.06 20.10 -17.22
N LEU A 256 -16.58 21.11 -16.50
CA LEU A 256 -17.20 21.56 -15.24
C LEU A 256 -18.58 22.17 -15.46
N ASP A 257 -18.77 22.90 -16.56
CA ASP A 257 -20.08 23.45 -16.93
C ASP A 257 -21.09 22.35 -17.30
N ALA A 258 -20.63 21.22 -17.85
CA ALA A 258 -21.46 20.06 -18.15
C ALA A 258 -21.81 19.20 -16.92
N LEU A 259 -21.13 19.39 -15.77
CA LEU A 259 -21.44 18.62 -14.55
C LEU A 259 -22.86 18.91 -14.05
N ARG A 260 -23.56 17.83 -13.70
CA ARG A 260 -24.90 17.85 -13.09
C ARG A 260 -24.84 18.35 -11.65
N ALA A 261 -25.87 19.09 -11.27
CA ALA A 261 -26.15 19.50 -9.89
C ALA A 261 -27.55 19.00 -9.48
N PRO A 262 -27.75 18.47 -8.26
CA PRO A 262 -26.73 18.23 -7.24
C PRO A 262 -25.74 17.12 -7.64
N GLY A 263 -24.49 17.27 -7.21
CA GLY A 263 -23.35 16.40 -7.51
C GLY A 263 -22.09 16.98 -6.88
N ALA A 264 -20.96 16.28 -6.92
CA ALA A 264 -19.70 16.76 -6.33
C ALA A 264 -18.52 16.68 -7.30
N ILE A 265 -17.67 17.70 -7.27
CA ILE A 265 -16.33 17.65 -7.84
C ILE A 265 -15.30 17.55 -6.71
N VAL A 266 -14.40 16.58 -6.81
CA VAL A 266 -13.29 16.36 -5.88
C VAL A 266 -12.02 16.87 -6.53
N MET A 267 -11.30 17.72 -5.83
CA MET A 267 -10.01 18.27 -6.28
C MET A 267 -8.95 17.89 -5.27
N SER A 268 -7.82 17.40 -5.75
CA SER A 268 -6.69 17.06 -4.88
C SER A 268 -5.40 17.63 -5.44
N ARG A 269 -4.59 18.23 -4.56
CA ARG A 269 -3.29 18.84 -4.91
C ARG A 269 -3.37 19.83 -6.09
N TYR A 270 -4.49 20.52 -6.21
CA TYR A 270 -4.73 21.51 -7.26
C TYR A 270 -4.50 22.90 -6.66
N TYR A 271 -3.27 23.40 -6.75
CA TYR A 271 -2.87 24.62 -6.03
C TYR A 271 -3.04 25.89 -6.87
N ASP A 272 -2.62 25.85 -8.13
CA ASP A 272 -2.66 26.97 -9.05
C ASP A 272 -3.83 26.80 -10.03
N VAL A 273 -4.97 27.42 -9.70
CA VAL A 273 -6.21 27.36 -10.49
C VAL A 273 -6.22 28.47 -11.53
N SER A 274 -6.43 28.16 -12.81
CA SER A 274 -6.57 29.20 -13.85
C SER A 274 -7.82 30.07 -13.60
N PRO A 275 -7.85 31.33 -14.06
CA PRO A 275 -9.04 32.18 -13.95
C PRO A 275 -10.30 31.54 -14.56
N GLU A 276 -10.17 30.90 -15.73
CA GLU A 276 -11.28 30.25 -16.44
C GLU A 276 -11.81 29.04 -15.68
N MET A 277 -10.91 28.26 -15.07
CA MET A 277 -11.29 27.15 -14.20
C MET A 277 -11.94 27.64 -12.91
N ALA A 278 -11.42 28.71 -12.29
CA ALA A 278 -12.04 29.33 -11.12
C ALA A 278 -13.46 29.82 -11.41
N ASP A 279 -13.68 30.39 -12.60
CA ASP A 279 -15.01 30.80 -13.07
C ASP A 279 -15.96 29.61 -13.24
N ALA A 280 -15.48 28.51 -13.84
CA ALA A 280 -16.29 27.29 -14.02
C ALA A 280 -16.64 26.64 -12.68
N ILE A 281 -15.70 26.58 -11.73
CA ILE A 281 -15.94 26.09 -10.36
C ILE A 281 -16.99 26.95 -9.66
N GLU A 282 -16.86 28.28 -9.72
CA GLU A 282 -17.83 29.20 -9.12
C GLU A 282 -19.23 29.02 -9.72
N ARG A 283 -19.34 28.92 -11.06
CA ARG A 283 -20.62 28.64 -11.73
C ARG A 283 -21.23 27.33 -11.29
N TYR A 284 -20.43 26.27 -11.19
CA TYR A 284 -20.88 24.95 -10.75
C TYR A 284 -21.44 24.99 -9.32
N VAL A 285 -20.71 25.61 -8.39
CA VAL A 285 -21.16 25.73 -6.99
C VAL A 285 -22.40 26.62 -6.89
N LYS A 286 -22.44 27.78 -7.56
CA LYS A 286 -23.61 28.69 -7.53
C LYS A 286 -24.90 28.03 -7.97
N ARG A 287 -24.85 27.13 -8.97
CA ARG A 287 -26.03 26.41 -9.48
C ARG A 287 -26.41 25.15 -8.69
N GLY A 288 -25.75 24.88 -7.55
CA GLY A 288 -26.10 23.78 -6.65
C GLY A 288 -25.09 22.62 -6.61
N GLY A 289 -23.98 22.73 -7.35
CA GLY A 289 -22.89 21.76 -7.30
C GLY A 289 -22.13 21.81 -5.96
N SER A 290 -21.48 20.72 -5.60
CA SER A 290 -20.63 20.62 -4.42
C SER A 290 -19.15 20.49 -4.77
N VAL A 291 -18.28 21.05 -3.93
CA VAL A 291 -16.83 20.91 -4.06
C VAL A 291 -16.27 20.22 -2.81
N LEU A 292 -15.46 19.19 -3.01
CA LEU A 292 -14.58 18.64 -1.99
C LEU A 292 -13.13 18.92 -2.39
N TRP A 293 -12.46 19.76 -1.62
CA TRP A 293 -11.07 20.11 -1.85
C TRP A 293 -10.17 19.40 -0.84
N LEU A 294 -9.27 18.56 -1.35
CA LEU A 294 -8.34 17.76 -0.58
C LEU A 294 -6.94 18.35 -0.75
N ASP A 295 -6.49 19.06 0.28
CA ASP A 295 -5.29 19.91 0.30
C ASP A 295 -5.54 21.35 -0.20
N ALA A 296 -5.26 22.34 0.65
CA ALA A 296 -5.72 23.71 0.42
C ALA A 296 -5.04 24.37 -0.78
N PRO A 297 -5.79 25.08 -1.65
CA PRO A 297 -5.22 25.73 -2.82
C PRO A 297 -4.45 27.02 -2.46
N THR A 298 -3.64 27.49 -3.40
CA THR A 298 -2.97 28.80 -3.34
C THR A 298 -3.98 29.89 -3.71
N VAL A 299 -4.66 30.46 -2.71
CA VAL A 299 -5.78 31.38 -2.93
C VAL A 299 -5.39 32.84 -3.18
N SER A 300 -4.14 33.27 -2.95
CA SER A 300 -3.70 34.64 -3.27
C SER A 300 -3.88 34.97 -4.74
N LYS A 301 -3.71 33.96 -5.61
CA LYS A 301 -3.88 34.08 -7.06
C LYS A 301 -5.33 33.90 -7.52
N SER A 302 -6.24 33.47 -6.64
CA SER A 302 -7.65 33.29 -6.95
C SER A 302 -8.57 33.65 -5.77
N PRO A 303 -8.83 34.95 -5.54
CA PRO A 303 -9.74 35.43 -4.50
C PRO A 303 -11.16 34.85 -4.62
N LYS A 304 -11.53 34.43 -5.83
CA LYS A 304 -12.80 33.77 -6.12
C LYS A 304 -12.89 32.39 -5.45
N ILE A 305 -11.83 31.58 -5.55
CA ILE A 305 -11.76 30.27 -4.88
C ILE A 305 -11.77 30.44 -3.36
N ALA A 306 -11.07 31.45 -2.83
CA ALA A 306 -11.13 31.80 -1.40
C ALA A 306 -12.57 32.02 -0.92
N LYS A 307 -13.37 32.80 -1.65
CA LYS A 307 -14.80 33.03 -1.32
C LYS A 307 -15.64 31.77 -1.40
N VAL A 308 -15.43 30.95 -2.44
CA VAL A 308 -16.14 29.68 -2.61
C VAL A 308 -15.88 28.76 -1.42
N LEU A 309 -14.62 28.62 -1.00
CA LEU A 309 -14.21 27.77 0.12
C LEU A 309 -14.43 28.41 1.51
N GLY A 310 -14.78 29.69 1.58
CA GLY A 310 -14.99 30.41 2.83
C GLY A 310 -13.70 30.65 3.62
N ILE A 311 -12.60 31.00 2.95
CA ILE A 311 -11.28 31.23 3.55
C ILE A 311 -10.64 32.55 3.10
N LYS A 312 -9.70 33.06 3.91
CA LYS A 312 -9.08 34.39 3.77
C LYS A 312 -7.56 34.40 3.59
N ALA A 313 -6.89 33.28 3.88
CA ALA A 313 -5.43 33.18 3.84
C ALA A 313 -4.99 31.85 3.23
N GLU A 314 -3.81 31.85 2.62
CA GLU A 314 -3.19 30.64 2.05
C GLU A 314 -2.71 29.69 3.15
N ALA A 315 -2.64 28.41 2.81
CA ALA A 315 -1.90 27.43 3.59
C ALA A 315 -0.39 27.51 3.27
N ARG A 316 0.45 27.19 4.26
CA ARG A 316 1.89 27.00 4.15
C ARG A 316 2.15 25.51 4.38
N TRP A 317 3.21 24.99 3.79
CA TRP A 317 3.61 23.60 3.96
C TRP A 317 4.38 23.39 5.27
N LEU A 318 3.98 22.37 6.03
CA LEU A 318 4.77 21.79 7.11
C LEU A 318 5.21 20.37 6.75
N PRO A 319 6.30 19.89 7.37
CA PRO A 319 6.72 18.51 7.23
C PRO A 319 5.64 17.54 7.72
N GLU A 320 5.73 16.31 7.23
CA GLU A 320 4.86 15.21 7.63
C GLU A 320 4.94 14.93 9.14
N GLN A 321 3.79 14.78 9.79
CA GLN A 321 3.70 14.50 11.23
C GLN A 321 2.51 13.60 11.55
N TRP A 322 2.58 12.95 12.71
CA TRP A 322 1.44 12.27 13.32
C TRP A 322 0.45 13.29 13.90
N ARG A 323 -0.84 13.08 13.64
CA ARG A 323 -1.94 13.96 14.03
C ARG A 323 -3.18 13.17 14.44
N ARG A 324 -4.07 13.83 15.16
CA ARG A 324 -5.46 13.41 15.38
C ARG A 324 -6.42 14.52 14.98
N LEU A 325 -7.66 14.14 14.64
CA LEU A 325 -8.73 15.10 14.39
C LEU A 325 -9.66 15.19 15.59
N GLU A 326 -10.08 16.40 15.90
CA GLU A 326 -11.03 16.74 16.95
C GLU A 326 -12.23 17.43 16.34
N ALA A 327 -13.42 16.88 16.56
CA ALA A 327 -14.68 17.46 16.10
C ALA A 327 -14.94 18.82 16.75
N VAL A 328 -15.52 19.77 16.00
CA VAL A 328 -15.85 21.11 16.48
C VAL A 328 -17.31 21.44 16.20
N GLY A 329 -18.01 21.92 17.23
CA GLY A 329 -19.41 22.39 17.14
C GLY A 329 -20.42 21.29 16.81
N ASP A 330 -21.65 21.71 16.53
CA ASP A 330 -22.81 20.81 16.34
C ASP A 330 -23.15 20.55 14.87
N HIS A 331 -22.26 20.91 13.94
CA HIS A 331 -22.47 20.67 12.51
C HIS A 331 -22.64 19.16 12.25
N PRO A 332 -23.54 18.72 11.35
CA PRO A 332 -23.79 17.30 11.10
C PRO A 332 -22.53 16.48 10.77
N LEU A 333 -21.58 17.08 10.05
CA LEU A 333 -20.30 16.46 9.71
C LEU A 333 -19.38 16.25 10.93
N SER A 334 -19.49 17.06 12.00
CA SER A 334 -18.65 16.95 13.20
C SER A 334 -18.79 15.58 13.87
N ARG A 335 -19.97 14.94 13.76
CA ARG A 335 -20.25 13.59 14.28
C ARG A 335 -19.59 12.47 13.47
N ARG A 336 -19.02 12.78 12.30
CA ARG A 336 -18.37 11.84 11.38
C ARG A 336 -16.86 12.04 11.31
N VAL A 337 -16.30 12.91 12.15
CA VAL A 337 -14.85 13.16 12.23
C VAL A 337 -14.16 11.98 12.92
N PRO A 338 -13.23 11.28 12.26
CA PRO A 338 -12.53 10.15 12.87
C PRO A 338 -11.55 10.60 13.96
N GLY A 339 -11.52 9.90 15.09
CA GLY A 339 -10.60 10.18 16.21
C GLY A 339 -9.27 9.43 16.15
N THR A 340 -9.05 8.59 15.13
CA THR A 340 -7.85 7.76 15.00
C THR A 340 -6.63 8.60 14.60
N GLN A 341 -5.47 8.28 15.19
CA GLN A 341 -4.20 8.88 14.80
C GLN A 341 -3.83 8.47 13.37
N PHE A 342 -3.23 9.40 12.63
CA PHE A 342 -2.79 9.20 11.25
C PHE A 342 -1.60 10.09 10.94
N ARG A 343 -0.84 9.74 9.91
CA ARG A 343 0.28 10.55 9.42
C ARG A 343 -0.19 11.37 8.23
N ALA A 344 0.14 12.65 8.24
CA ALA A 344 -0.23 13.55 7.15
C ALA A 344 0.84 14.61 6.91
N THR A 345 1.09 14.88 5.63
CA THR A 345 1.72 16.13 5.21
C THR A 345 0.65 17.20 5.17
N CYS A 346 0.73 18.16 6.09
CA CYS A 346 0.27 19.55 5.94
C CYS A 346 0.39 20.28 7.28
N GLU A 347 0.67 21.59 7.23
CA GLU A 347 -0.08 22.56 8.04
C GLU A 347 0.26 24.03 7.67
N TYR A 348 -0.74 24.78 7.25
CA TYR A 348 -1.09 26.04 7.93
C TYR A 348 -2.58 26.23 7.74
N ALA A 349 -3.25 26.49 8.85
CA ALA A 349 -4.67 26.68 8.93
C ALA A 349 -5.12 27.91 8.14
N PRO A 350 -5.88 27.75 7.05
CA PRO A 350 -6.51 28.92 6.43
C PRO A 350 -7.43 29.57 7.48
N ARG A 351 -7.36 30.89 7.58
CA ARG A 351 -8.34 31.65 8.36
C ARG A 351 -9.67 31.58 7.61
N THR A 352 -10.75 31.34 8.33
CA THR A 352 -12.09 31.32 7.73
C THR A 352 -12.56 32.74 7.38
N ASP A 353 -13.38 32.80 6.34
CA ASP A 353 -14.16 33.95 5.92
C ASP A 353 -15.55 33.48 5.49
N GLY A 354 -16.47 33.34 6.45
CA GLY A 354 -17.79 32.74 6.23
C GLY A 354 -17.80 31.20 6.31
N GLY A 355 -16.65 30.54 6.16
CA GLY A 355 -16.54 29.10 6.39
C GLY A 355 -16.67 28.70 7.87
N THR A 356 -17.25 27.54 8.11
CA THR A 356 -17.42 26.92 9.44
C THR A 356 -16.37 25.82 9.65
N ILE A 357 -15.62 25.89 10.75
CA ILE A 357 -14.68 24.84 11.12
C ILE A 357 -15.45 23.71 11.81
N VAL A 358 -15.33 22.49 11.28
CA VAL A 358 -16.03 21.30 11.80
C VAL A 358 -15.07 20.27 12.40
N ALA A 359 -13.78 20.39 12.08
CA ALA A 359 -12.72 19.62 12.72
C ALA A 359 -11.43 20.44 12.84
N ARG A 360 -10.66 20.17 13.89
CA ARG A 360 -9.30 20.68 14.11
C ARG A 360 -8.32 19.54 14.23
N PHE A 361 -7.06 19.82 13.97
CA PHE A 361 -5.98 18.97 14.45
C PHE A 361 -5.85 19.10 15.97
N ASP A 362 -5.22 18.13 16.61
CA ASP A 362 -4.83 18.16 18.04
C ASP A 362 -3.88 19.30 18.41
N THR A 363 -3.30 19.96 17.41
CA THR A 363 -2.54 21.22 17.55
C THR A 363 -3.44 22.47 17.66
N GLY A 364 -4.74 22.34 17.37
CA GLY A 364 -5.74 23.40 17.38
C GLY A 364 -6.03 24.01 16.01
N GLN A 365 -5.21 23.73 14.99
CA GLN A 365 -5.33 24.24 13.63
C GLN A 365 -6.60 23.68 12.94
N PRO A 366 -7.36 24.48 12.17
CA PRO A 366 -8.41 23.98 11.28
C PRO A 366 -7.97 22.81 10.40
N ALA A 367 -8.67 21.69 10.48
CA ALA A 367 -8.45 20.51 9.66
C ALA A 367 -9.54 20.33 8.60
N VAL A 368 -10.78 20.70 8.92
CA VAL A 368 -11.91 20.63 7.98
C VAL A 368 -12.75 21.88 8.11
N ILE A 369 -12.99 22.54 6.97
CA ILE A 369 -13.80 23.75 6.86
C ILE A 369 -14.92 23.46 5.86
N VAL A 370 -16.14 23.81 6.20
CA VAL A 370 -17.31 23.73 5.30
C VAL A 370 -17.85 25.12 5.02
N ASN A 371 -18.49 25.29 3.86
CA ASN A 371 -19.13 26.54 3.49
C ASN A 371 -20.33 26.28 2.58
N HIS A 372 -21.28 27.22 2.58
CA HIS A 372 -22.35 27.29 1.59
C HIS A 372 -22.10 28.51 0.71
N TYR A 373 -22.17 28.32 -0.60
CA TYR A 373 -21.89 29.39 -1.56
C TYR A 373 -22.90 29.35 -2.72
N GLY A 374 -23.73 30.39 -2.84
CA GLY A 374 -24.89 30.34 -3.71
C GLY A 374 -25.83 29.20 -3.29
N ALA A 375 -26.24 28.34 -4.23
CA ALA A 375 -27.04 27.16 -3.92
C ALA A 375 -26.21 25.90 -3.58
N GLY A 376 -24.87 25.98 -3.59
CA GLY A 376 -23.96 24.84 -3.46
C GLY A 376 -23.29 24.72 -2.09
N ARG A 377 -22.48 23.66 -1.94
CA ARG A 377 -21.73 23.32 -0.72
C ARG A 377 -20.26 23.12 -1.02
N THR A 378 -19.41 23.44 -0.06
CA THR A 378 -17.98 23.14 -0.18
C THR A 378 -17.45 22.55 1.12
N ALA A 379 -16.56 21.58 1.00
CA ALA A 379 -15.72 21.10 2.09
C ALA A 379 -14.25 21.21 1.68
N LEU A 380 -13.44 21.78 2.56
CA LEU A 380 -11.99 21.85 2.46
C LEU A 380 -11.39 20.96 3.56
N VAL A 381 -10.60 19.98 3.14
CA VAL A 381 -9.72 19.19 4.00
C VAL A 381 -8.33 19.82 3.94
N CYS A 382 -7.87 20.37 5.06
CA CYS A 382 -6.64 21.13 5.19
C CYS A 382 -5.38 20.24 5.31
N PHE A 383 -5.41 19.05 4.70
CA PHE A 383 -4.24 18.18 4.59
C PHE A 383 -4.31 17.32 3.33
N ASN A 384 -3.15 16.80 2.94
CA ASN A 384 -3.03 15.87 1.83
C ASN A 384 -3.64 14.49 2.18
N ALA A 385 -4.97 14.39 2.08
CA ALA A 385 -5.71 13.18 2.41
C ALA A 385 -5.29 11.96 1.56
N GLY A 386 -4.89 12.17 0.30
CA GLY A 386 -4.47 11.09 -0.60
C GLY A 386 -3.16 10.43 -0.18
N GLY A 387 -2.25 11.20 0.42
CA GLY A 387 -0.97 10.69 0.92
C GLY A 387 -0.98 10.27 2.40
N SER A 388 -2.11 10.42 3.09
CA SER A 388 -2.20 10.09 4.52
C SER A 388 -2.22 8.58 4.77
N THR A 389 -1.63 8.16 5.90
CA THR A 389 -1.69 6.77 6.36
C THR A 389 -3.01 6.48 7.09
N GLY A 390 -3.41 5.21 7.12
CA GLY A 390 -4.51 4.73 7.96
C GLY A 390 -5.91 5.12 7.49
N GLU A 391 -6.92 4.77 8.29
CA GLU A 391 -8.34 4.84 7.90
C GLU A 391 -8.98 6.22 8.16
N CYS A 392 -8.28 7.14 8.83
CA CYS A 392 -8.78 8.48 9.12
C CYS A 392 -9.22 9.23 7.84
N ALA A 393 -8.34 9.33 6.84
CA ALA A 393 -8.65 10.07 5.62
C ALA A 393 -9.82 9.45 4.81
N PRO A 394 -9.85 8.13 4.52
CA PRO A 394 -11.01 7.50 3.86
C PRO A 394 -12.34 7.68 4.62
N GLN A 395 -12.34 7.48 5.94
CA GLN A 395 -13.55 7.65 6.76
C GLN A 395 -14.05 9.09 6.73
N LEU A 396 -13.13 10.06 6.81
CA LEU A 396 -13.46 11.48 6.71
C LEU A 396 -14.06 11.83 5.34
N VAL A 397 -13.44 11.37 4.24
CA VAL A 397 -13.94 11.61 2.88
C VAL A 397 -15.33 11.00 2.69
N SER A 398 -15.54 9.77 3.16
CA SER A 398 -16.85 9.11 3.16
C SER A 398 -17.89 9.95 3.89
N GLY A 399 -17.56 10.41 5.11
CA GLY A 399 -18.43 11.26 5.91
C GLY A 399 -18.75 12.61 5.26
N ILE A 400 -17.78 13.22 4.59
CA ILE A 400 -17.97 14.48 3.84
C ILE A 400 -18.92 14.26 2.67
N VAL A 401 -18.72 13.22 1.86
CA VAL A 401 -19.57 12.95 0.69
C VAL A 401 -21.01 12.65 1.11
N ASP A 402 -21.20 11.90 2.19
CA ASP A 402 -22.52 11.67 2.77
C ASP A 402 -23.20 12.95 3.27
N TRP A 403 -22.44 13.85 3.89
CA TRP A 403 -22.95 15.18 4.25
C TRP A 403 -23.34 15.97 3.00
N LEU A 404 -22.49 16.02 1.97
CA LEU A 404 -22.79 16.73 0.72
C LEU A 404 -24.07 16.22 0.04
N ARG A 405 -24.29 14.90 0.05
CA ARG A 405 -25.51 14.25 -0.46
C ARG A 405 -26.74 14.68 0.33
N SER A 406 -26.71 14.49 1.66
CA SER A 406 -27.84 14.75 2.54
C SER A 406 -28.21 16.23 2.60
N ASP A 407 -27.22 17.12 2.67
CA ASP A 407 -27.43 18.57 2.68
C ASP A 407 -27.97 19.09 1.34
N SER A 408 -27.69 18.38 0.24
CA SER A 408 -28.27 18.65 -1.08
C SER A 408 -29.67 18.03 -1.27
N GLY A 409 -30.24 17.41 -0.23
CA GLY A 409 -31.55 16.74 -0.30
C GLY A 409 -31.53 15.43 -1.09
N VAL A 410 -30.37 14.84 -1.34
CA VAL A 410 -30.24 13.58 -2.07
C VAL A 410 -30.11 12.42 -1.09
N THR A 411 -31.07 11.51 -1.16
CA THR A 411 -31.03 10.20 -0.52
C THR A 411 -30.80 9.11 -1.58
N MET A 412 -29.94 8.15 -1.27
CA MET A 412 -29.63 7.02 -2.16
C MET A 412 -29.55 5.75 -1.33
N ASP A 413 -30.30 4.72 -1.72
CA ASP A 413 -30.25 3.40 -1.06
C ASP A 413 -28.95 2.66 -1.40
N ARG A 414 -28.35 2.99 -2.55
CA ARG A 414 -27.11 2.40 -3.04
C ARG A 414 -26.32 3.39 -3.89
N ASP A 415 -25.01 3.41 -3.71
CA ASP A 415 -24.07 4.03 -4.63
C ASP A 415 -23.72 3.03 -5.75
N ASN A 416 -24.41 3.15 -6.90
CA ASN A 416 -24.20 2.27 -8.04
C ASN A 416 -22.81 2.43 -8.67
N MET A 417 -22.25 3.64 -8.63
CA MET A 417 -20.91 3.90 -9.13
C MET A 417 -19.85 3.25 -8.22
N ALA A 418 -20.03 3.29 -6.90
CA ALA A 418 -19.16 2.60 -5.95
C ALA A 418 -19.16 1.08 -6.22
N ALA A 419 -20.33 0.51 -6.50
CA ALA A 419 -20.43 -0.90 -6.85
C ALA A 419 -19.68 -1.25 -8.14
N LYS A 420 -19.70 -0.36 -9.15
CA LYS A 420 -18.95 -0.54 -10.42
C LYS A 420 -17.45 -0.39 -10.24
N ARG A 421 -17.00 0.57 -9.42
CA ARG A 421 -15.61 0.71 -8.96
C ARG A 421 -15.12 -0.56 -8.26
N ALA A 422 -15.90 -1.05 -7.29
CA ALA A 422 -15.58 -2.26 -6.54
C ALA A 422 -15.53 -3.52 -7.44
N GLN A 423 -16.43 -3.63 -8.42
CA GLN A 423 -16.41 -4.70 -9.42
C GLN A 423 -15.11 -4.70 -10.24
N TRP A 424 -14.65 -3.53 -10.67
CA TRP A 424 -13.39 -3.38 -11.40
C TRP A 424 -12.15 -3.70 -10.54
N LEU A 425 -12.10 -3.20 -9.30
CA LEU A 425 -11.03 -3.52 -8.35
C LEU A 425 -10.97 -5.03 -8.08
N LYS A 426 -12.12 -5.64 -7.79
CA LYS A 426 -12.20 -7.06 -7.47
C LYS A 426 -11.72 -7.91 -8.64
N TRP A 427 -12.19 -7.63 -9.86
CA TRP A 427 -11.73 -8.35 -11.05
C TRP A 427 -10.21 -8.35 -11.19
N ARG A 428 -9.59 -7.17 -11.05
CA ARG A 428 -8.14 -7.03 -11.15
C ARG A 428 -7.41 -7.81 -10.06
N ALA A 429 -7.88 -7.71 -8.81
CA ALA A 429 -7.31 -8.45 -7.68
C ALA A 429 -7.50 -9.98 -7.83
N ASP A 430 -8.61 -10.43 -8.41
CA ASP A 430 -8.86 -11.84 -8.70
C ASP A 430 -7.85 -12.39 -9.71
N GLN A 431 -7.39 -11.61 -10.70
CA GLN A 431 -6.37 -12.09 -11.65
C GLN A 431 -5.01 -12.36 -10.98
N VAL A 432 -4.63 -11.50 -10.02
CA VAL A 432 -3.42 -11.70 -9.22
C VAL A 432 -3.60 -12.89 -8.29
N THR A 433 -4.75 -12.98 -7.64
CA THR A 433 -5.09 -14.08 -6.72
C THR A 433 -5.15 -15.43 -7.43
N ASP A 434 -5.60 -15.48 -8.68
CA ASP A 434 -5.58 -16.70 -9.48
C ASP A 434 -4.16 -17.25 -9.65
N LEU A 435 -3.19 -16.39 -9.98
CA LEU A 435 -1.80 -16.82 -10.07
C LEU A 435 -1.27 -17.31 -8.71
N VAL A 436 -1.55 -16.59 -7.62
CA VAL A 436 -1.15 -17.00 -6.26
C VAL A 436 -1.69 -18.40 -5.94
N ARG A 437 -2.99 -18.62 -6.16
CA ARG A 437 -3.63 -19.92 -5.94
C ARG A 437 -3.02 -21.02 -6.82
N ARG A 438 -2.75 -20.75 -8.10
CA ARG A 438 -2.15 -21.73 -9.01
C ARG A 438 -0.72 -22.08 -8.63
N VAL A 439 0.07 -21.12 -8.13
CA VAL A 439 1.41 -21.37 -7.58
C VAL A 439 1.30 -22.20 -6.30
N HIS A 440 0.41 -21.83 -5.39
CA HIS A 440 0.13 -22.61 -4.18
C HIS A 440 -0.17 -24.07 -4.53
N ASP A 441 -1.13 -24.31 -5.42
CA ASP A 441 -1.55 -25.65 -5.81
C ASP A 441 -0.38 -26.45 -6.42
N ALA A 442 0.45 -25.81 -7.25
CA ALA A 442 1.64 -26.43 -7.83
C ALA A 442 2.71 -26.78 -6.79
N VAL A 443 2.99 -25.87 -5.85
CA VAL A 443 3.95 -26.07 -4.75
C VAL A 443 3.51 -27.22 -3.87
N LYS A 444 2.25 -27.20 -3.40
CA LYS A 444 1.73 -28.24 -2.50
C LYS A 444 1.56 -29.59 -3.19
N ALA A 445 1.25 -29.63 -4.48
CA ALA A 445 1.22 -30.86 -5.25
C ALA A 445 2.60 -31.49 -5.42
N LYS A 446 3.67 -30.67 -5.53
CA LYS A 446 5.05 -31.17 -5.58
C LYS A 446 5.46 -31.78 -4.24
N ASN A 447 5.26 -31.04 -3.15
CA ASN A 447 5.55 -31.49 -1.80
C ASN A 447 4.76 -30.61 -0.81
N PRO A 448 3.83 -31.18 -0.02
CA PRO A 448 3.01 -30.43 0.94
C PRO A 448 3.79 -29.64 2.00
N LYS A 449 5.08 -29.97 2.21
CA LYS A 449 5.96 -29.27 3.15
C LYS A 449 6.66 -28.04 2.55
N LEU A 450 6.61 -27.85 1.23
CA LEU A 450 7.19 -26.66 0.61
C LEU A 450 6.32 -25.46 0.95
N ASP A 451 6.97 -24.37 1.34
CA ASP A 451 6.28 -23.15 1.68
C ASP A 451 5.99 -22.31 0.43
N LEU A 452 4.87 -21.59 0.47
CA LEU A 452 4.61 -20.43 -0.36
C LEU A 452 4.50 -19.19 0.52
N SER A 453 5.33 -18.19 0.26
CA SER A 453 5.33 -16.92 0.98
C SER A 453 5.27 -15.72 0.05
N VAL A 454 5.10 -14.53 0.63
CA VAL A 454 4.99 -13.27 -0.12
C VAL A 454 5.72 -12.12 0.57
N ALA A 455 6.33 -11.23 -0.24
CA ALA A 455 6.86 -9.95 0.20
C ALA A 455 5.77 -8.84 0.09
N GLY A 456 5.32 -8.33 1.23
CA GLY A 456 4.23 -7.34 1.32
C GLY A 456 2.81 -7.93 1.26
N GLY A 457 1.80 -7.06 1.21
CA GLY A 457 0.40 -7.44 0.94
C GLY A 457 -0.56 -7.41 2.13
N PHE A 458 -0.09 -7.10 3.34
CA PHE A 458 -0.91 -7.13 4.55
C PHE A 458 -1.51 -5.77 4.91
N GLY A 459 -0.95 -4.68 4.37
CA GLY A 459 -1.50 -3.34 4.52
C GLY A 459 -2.81 -3.16 3.73
N GLY A 460 -3.81 -2.51 4.33
CA GLY A 460 -5.13 -2.35 3.69
C GLY A 460 -5.16 -1.48 2.46
N THR A 461 -4.13 -0.66 2.27
CA THR A 461 -3.95 0.20 1.11
C THR A 461 -3.48 -0.56 -0.12
N GLU A 462 -2.79 -1.71 0.03
CA GLU A 462 -2.18 -2.42 -1.10
C GLU A 462 -3.22 -2.99 -2.07
N TYR A 463 -4.36 -3.43 -1.56
CA TYR A 463 -5.50 -3.86 -2.38
C TYR A 463 -5.96 -2.76 -3.35
N TYR A 464 -6.07 -1.53 -2.85
CA TYR A 464 -6.57 -0.39 -3.64
C TYR A 464 -5.48 0.25 -4.51
N THR A 465 -4.23 0.18 -4.08
CA THR A 465 -3.12 0.86 -4.76
C THR A 465 -2.41 0.00 -5.79
N CYS A 466 -2.50 -1.33 -5.69
CA CYS A 466 -1.83 -2.27 -6.60
C CYS A 466 -2.47 -3.66 -6.70
N MET A 467 -3.68 -3.85 -6.14
CA MET A 467 -4.46 -5.10 -6.23
C MET A 467 -3.74 -6.32 -5.68
N ARG A 468 -2.93 -6.09 -4.64
CA ARG A 468 -2.31 -7.13 -3.83
C ARG A 468 -3.20 -7.39 -2.62
N ASP A 469 -3.68 -8.61 -2.47
CA ASP A 469 -4.65 -9.00 -1.43
C ASP A 469 -4.06 -10.08 -0.50
N GLY A 470 -2.92 -9.76 0.11
CA GLY A 470 -2.22 -10.70 1.00
C GLY A 470 -3.05 -11.14 2.20
N ARG A 471 -4.01 -10.30 2.63
CA ARG A 471 -4.99 -10.64 3.67
C ARG A 471 -5.86 -11.82 3.26
N ARG A 472 -6.44 -11.76 2.05
CA ARG A 472 -7.24 -12.85 1.50
C ARG A 472 -6.40 -14.10 1.28
N TRP A 473 -5.19 -13.95 0.74
CA TRP A 473 -4.32 -15.10 0.49
C TRP A 473 -3.97 -15.84 1.79
N MET A 474 -3.70 -15.10 2.87
CA MET A 474 -3.46 -15.68 4.20
C MET A 474 -4.71 -16.31 4.81
N SER A 475 -5.88 -15.66 4.70
CA SER A 475 -7.14 -16.18 5.26
C SER A 475 -7.68 -17.40 4.52
N GLU A 476 -7.42 -17.50 3.21
CA GLU A 476 -7.75 -18.64 2.36
C GLU A 476 -6.70 -19.78 2.44
N ASN A 477 -5.69 -19.66 3.31
CA ASN A 477 -4.58 -20.62 3.46
C ASN A 477 -3.78 -20.85 2.16
N GLN A 478 -3.66 -19.83 1.31
CA GLN A 478 -2.83 -19.86 0.11
C GLN A 478 -1.36 -19.54 0.41
N LEU A 479 -1.06 -19.01 1.60
CA LEU A 479 0.29 -18.67 2.05
C LEU A 479 0.60 -19.40 3.36
N ASP A 480 1.83 -19.89 3.49
CA ASP A 480 2.35 -20.48 4.72
C ASP A 480 2.87 -19.39 5.67
N PHE A 481 3.52 -18.35 5.12
CA PHE A 481 3.92 -17.15 5.87
C PHE A 481 4.00 -15.91 4.97
N GLY A 482 4.14 -14.74 5.61
CA GLY A 482 4.23 -13.45 4.94
C GLY A 482 5.32 -12.56 5.51
N ASN A 483 5.95 -11.76 4.65
CA ASN A 483 7.01 -10.84 5.00
C ASN A 483 6.65 -9.42 4.56
N PRO A 484 5.85 -8.66 5.32
CA PRO A 484 5.60 -7.26 5.01
C PRO A 484 6.91 -6.46 5.03
N MET A 485 7.06 -5.52 4.10
CA MET A 485 8.30 -4.73 3.94
C MET A 485 8.28 -3.50 4.84
N ASP A 486 8.42 -3.70 6.14
CA ASP A 486 8.34 -2.68 7.19
C ASP A 486 9.66 -1.87 7.30
N TYR A 487 10.07 -1.28 6.18
CA TYR A 487 11.31 -0.51 6.06
C TYR A 487 11.11 0.91 6.59
N CYS A 488 10.98 1.00 7.91
CA CYS A 488 10.63 2.22 8.62
C CYS A 488 11.87 3.03 9.03
N ASP A 489 11.77 4.35 8.94
CA ASP A 489 12.81 5.28 9.42
C ASP A 489 12.78 5.47 10.95
N THR A 490 11.63 5.20 11.58
CA THR A 490 11.42 5.38 13.03
C THR A 490 10.75 4.17 13.68
N LEU A 491 10.90 4.03 15.00
CA LEU A 491 10.22 2.97 15.76
C LEU A 491 8.70 3.21 15.87
N GLU A 492 8.25 4.46 15.81
CA GLU A 492 6.81 4.78 15.81
C GLU A 492 6.14 4.30 14.51
N ASP A 493 6.81 4.51 13.37
CA ASP A 493 6.36 3.99 12.08
C ASP A 493 6.32 2.46 12.07
N LEU A 494 7.35 1.81 12.62
CA LEU A 494 7.37 0.36 12.75
C LEU A 494 6.19 -0.13 13.60
N ARG A 495 5.94 0.45 14.79
CA ARG A 495 4.80 0.04 15.62
C ARG A 495 3.47 0.23 14.91
N TYR A 496 3.33 1.29 14.13
CA TYR A 496 2.14 1.53 13.34
C TYR A 496 1.94 0.42 12.31
N ASP A 497 2.95 0.09 11.50
CA ASP A 497 2.84 -0.97 10.49
C ASP A 497 2.57 -2.34 11.12
N LEU A 498 3.21 -2.65 12.25
CA LEU A 498 2.95 -3.86 13.02
C LEU A 498 1.51 -3.91 13.56
N ALA A 499 0.93 -2.79 13.97
CA ALA A 499 -0.47 -2.72 14.39
C ALA A 499 -1.42 -2.92 13.20
N VAL A 500 -1.07 -2.40 12.02
CA VAL A 500 -1.82 -2.63 10.78
C VAL A 500 -1.84 -4.12 10.44
N HIS A 501 -0.71 -4.82 10.52
CA HIS A 501 -0.66 -6.27 10.25
C HIS A 501 -1.54 -7.05 11.22
N LYS A 502 -1.45 -6.77 12.53
CA LYS A 502 -2.30 -7.37 13.57
C LYS A 502 -3.80 -7.19 13.31
N ALA A 503 -4.20 -6.03 12.79
CA ALA A 503 -5.59 -5.74 12.45
C ALA A 503 -6.02 -6.38 11.11
N SER A 504 -5.05 -6.80 10.29
CA SER A 504 -5.29 -7.23 8.90
C SER A 504 -5.29 -8.74 8.70
N VAL A 505 -4.73 -9.50 9.64
CA VAL A 505 -4.70 -10.98 9.59
C VAL A 505 -5.45 -11.59 10.77
N PRO A 506 -6.05 -12.78 10.62
CA PRO A 506 -6.61 -13.52 11.75
C PRO A 506 -5.56 -13.72 12.85
N ALA A 507 -5.97 -13.65 14.12
CA ALA A 507 -5.05 -13.66 15.26
C ALA A 507 -4.17 -14.93 15.28
N GLU A 508 -4.73 -16.07 14.89
CA GLU A 508 -4.05 -17.35 14.76
C GLU A 508 -3.01 -17.40 13.62
N LYS A 509 -3.10 -16.50 12.64
CA LYS A 509 -2.16 -16.36 11.52
C LYS A 509 -1.04 -15.38 11.79
N LEU A 510 -1.12 -14.57 12.86
CA LEU A 510 -0.09 -13.58 13.17
C LEU A 510 1.30 -14.20 13.39
N ALA A 511 1.37 -15.43 13.91
CA ALA A 511 2.62 -16.16 14.11
C ALA A 511 3.34 -16.52 12.79
N ALA A 512 2.65 -16.41 11.66
CA ALA A 512 3.15 -16.61 10.30
C ALA A 512 3.46 -15.28 9.58
N ILE A 513 3.48 -14.16 10.30
CA ILE A 513 3.93 -12.87 9.77
C ILE A 513 5.31 -12.56 10.34
N TYR A 514 6.28 -12.36 9.46
CA TYR A 514 7.67 -12.05 9.80
C TYR A 514 8.06 -10.69 9.20
N PRO A 515 7.87 -9.60 9.95
CA PRO A 515 8.19 -8.24 9.53
C PRO A 515 9.58 -8.11 8.88
N GLY A 516 9.59 -7.46 7.73
CA GLY A 516 10.77 -7.16 6.93
C GLY A 516 11.46 -5.90 7.45
N LEU A 517 12.72 -6.00 7.87
CA LEU A 517 13.52 -4.89 8.36
C LEU A 517 14.58 -4.50 7.34
N GLY A 518 14.62 -3.21 6.98
CA GLY A 518 15.67 -2.65 6.14
C GLY A 518 17.00 -2.66 6.88
N LEU A 519 18.07 -3.13 6.23
CA LEU A 519 19.45 -3.06 6.72
C LEU A 519 20.20 -1.84 6.19
N TYR A 520 19.49 -0.91 5.55
CA TYR A 520 20.07 0.23 4.88
C TYR A 520 19.33 1.52 5.22
N THR A 521 20.03 2.63 5.06
CA THR A 521 19.47 3.97 5.10
C THR A 521 20.01 4.80 3.95
N ARG A 522 19.31 5.88 3.59
CA ARG A 522 19.76 6.84 2.57
C ARG A 522 20.39 8.03 3.27
N LYS A 523 21.65 8.35 2.93
CA LYS A 523 22.33 9.57 3.40
C LYS A 523 22.73 10.45 2.22
N ALA A 524 22.62 11.76 2.39
CA ALA A 524 23.19 12.71 1.45
C ALA A 524 24.71 12.79 1.66
N VAL A 525 25.48 12.32 0.69
CA VAL A 525 26.95 12.40 0.67
C VAL A 525 27.34 13.23 -0.55
N ASN A 526 27.97 14.38 -0.32
CA ASN A 526 28.34 15.35 -1.38
C ASN A 526 27.16 15.77 -2.28
N GLY A 527 25.98 15.96 -1.68
CA GLY A 527 24.76 16.36 -2.41
C GLY A 527 24.11 15.24 -3.23
N LYS A 528 24.60 14.00 -3.15
CA LYS A 528 23.97 12.81 -3.77
C LYS A 528 23.46 11.86 -2.68
N ASN A 529 22.26 11.34 -2.87
CA ASN A 529 21.74 10.29 -1.99
C ASN A 529 22.50 8.98 -2.25
N GLN A 530 23.10 8.44 -1.20
CA GLN A 530 23.77 7.15 -1.20
C GLN A 530 23.05 6.19 -0.25
N THR A 531 22.89 4.94 -0.69
CA THR A 531 22.42 3.84 0.16
C THR A 531 23.61 3.26 0.91
N ILE A 532 23.55 3.25 2.25
CA ILE A 532 24.58 2.69 3.12
C ILE A 532 23.95 1.75 4.14
N SER A 533 24.76 0.88 4.75
CA SER A 533 24.32 0.06 5.88
C SER A 533 23.77 0.93 7.01
N GLN A 534 22.64 0.50 7.55
CA GLN A 534 22.02 1.10 8.72
C GLN A 534 22.81 0.79 9.99
N ASP A 535 22.74 1.68 10.95
CA ASP A 535 23.35 1.48 12.26
C ASP A 535 22.80 0.21 12.93
N ALA A 536 23.70 -0.60 13.49
CA ALA A 536 23.36 -1.85 14.15
C ALA A 536 22.49 -1.62 15.41
N ASP A 537 22.60 -0.45 16.04
CA ASP A 537 21.75 -0.09 17.18
C ASP A 537 20.29 0.09 16.76
N VAL A 538 20.04 0.60 15.55
CA VAL A 538 18.66 0.71 15.02
C VAL A 538 18.07 -0.68 14.78
N LEU A 539 18.84 -1.60 14.20
CA LEU A 539 18.41 -3.00 14.05
C LEU A 539 18.11 -3.64 15.42
N ARG A 540 18.96 -3.39 16.44
CA ARG A 540 18.73 -3.89 17.80
C ARG A 540 17.40 -3.39 18.38
N ASP A 541 17.13 -2.10 18.22
CA ASP A 541 15.88 -1.50 18.71
C ASP A 541 14.66 -2.02 17.94
N GLN A 542 14.74 -2.17 16.61
CA GLN A 542 13.66 -2.75 15.81
C GLN A 542 13.36 -4.20 16.24
N LEU A 543 14.39 -5.02 16.44
CA LEU A 543 14.23 -6.40 16.94
C LEU A 543 13.60 -6.43 18.34
N ARG A 544 13.95 -5.49 19.23
CA ARG A 544 13.28 -5.34 20.54
C ARG A 544 11.79 -5.04 20.35
N VAL A 545 11.45 -4.08 19.48
CA VAL A 545 10.05 -3.73 19.17
C VAL A 545 9.28 -4.94 18.65
N LEU A 546 9.84 -5.73 17.73
CA LEU A 546 9.18 -6.94 17.21
C LEU A 546 8.80 -7.91 18.35
N ARG A 547 9.67 -8.09 19.35
CA ARG A 547 9.40 -8.95 20.50
C ARG A 547 8.33 -8.39 21.42
N GLU A 548 8.42 -7.10 21.75
CA GLU A 548 7.42 -6.41 22.57
C GLU A 548 6.03 -6.49 21.92
N GLU A 549 5.98 -6.42 20.59
CA GLU A 549 4.75 -6.55 19.81
C GLU A 549 4.31 -8.01 19.58
N GLY A 550 5.07 -8.99 20.04
CA GLY A 550 4.71 -10.43 20.02
C GLY A 550 5.08 -11.20 18.76
N TYR A 551 5.86 -10.62 17.84
CA TYR A 551 6.29 -11.28 16.62
C TYR A 551 7.37 -12.34 16.89
N ARG A 552 7.33 -13.44 16.13
CA ARG A 552 8.15 -14.65 16.35
C ARG A 552 9.24 -14.86 15.30
N GLY A 553 9.34 -13.98 14.32
CA GLY A 553 10.39 -13.99 13.31
C GLY A 553 10.49 -12.67 12.59
N PHE A 554 11.48 -12.55 11.72
CA PHE A 554 11.74 -11.38 10.90
C PHE A 554 12.38 -11.78 9.58
N ALA A 555 12.36 -10.85 8.61
CA ALA A 555 13.15 -10.95 7.38
C ALA A 555 14.01 -9.70 7.21
N LEU A 556 15.26 -9.83 6.78
CA LEU A 556 16.19 -8.71 6.62
C LEU A 556 16.38 -8.36 5.15
N PHE A 557 16.32 -7.06 4.82
CA PHE A 557 16.54 -6.59 3.45
C PHE A 557 17.67 -5.54 3.38
N CYS A 558 18.80 -5.81 2.73
CA CYS A 558 19.18 -7.03 2.01
C CYS A 558 20.61 -7.45 2.35
N SER A 559 20.98 -8.66 1.93
CA SER A 559 22.30 -9.29 2.18
C SER A 559 23.48 -8.40 1.81
N ALA A 560 23.35 -7.58 0.77
CA ALA A 560 24.40 -6.66 0.32
C ALA A 560 24.76 -5.61 1.39
N GLN A 561 23.83 -5.30 2.29
CA GLN A 561 23.97 -4.26 3.32
C GLN A 561 24.28 -4.84 4.71
N LEU A 562 24.32 -6.17 4.85
CA LEU A 562 24.61 -6.85 6.11
C LEU A 562 26.07 -6.59 6.54
N SER A 563 26.23 -5.77 7.58
CA SER A 563 27.51 -5.36 8.14
C SER A 563 27.97 -6.26 9.29
N GLU A 564 29.26 -6.18 9.63
CA GLU A 564 29.86 -6.95 10.73
C GLU A 564 29.23 -6.62 12.09
N ASP A 565 28.87 -5.36 12.34
CA ASP A 565 28.24 -4.96 13.60
C ASP A 565 26.77 -5.41 13.67
N GLN A 566 26.06 -5.43 12.55
CA GLN A 566 24.72 -6.02 12.47
C GLN A 566 24.78 -7.54 12.69
N ILE A 567 25.79 -8.23 12.17
CA ILE A 567 26.00 -9.68 12.42
C ILE A 567 26.17 -9.96 13.91
N LYS A 568 26.92 -9.13 14.65
CA LYS A 568 27.08 -9.26 16.11
C LYS A 568 25.73 -9.11 16.82
N VAL A 569 24.96 -8.05 16.48
CA VAL A 569 23.61 -7.85 17.03
C VAL A 569 22.74 -9.07 16.78
N LEU A 570 22.75 -9.61 15.56
CA LEU A 570 21.96 -10.78 15.22
C LEU A 570 22.42 -12.03 15.99
N ALA A 571 23.73 -12.25 16.16
CA ALA A 571 24.26 -13.38 16.90
C ALA A 571 23.84 -13.40 18.38
N ASP A 572 23.70 -12.22 18.99
CA ASP A 572 23.34 -12.01 20.40
C ASP A 572 21.83 -12.11 20.65
N VAL A 573 21.03 -11.75 19.64
CA VAL A 573 19.58 -11.89 19.63
C VAL A 573 19.28 -13.38 19.48
N GLY A 574 19.15 -14.10 20.61
CA GLY A 574 18.98 -15.56 20.71
C GLY A 574 18.30 -16.23 19.51
N GLY A 575 18.94 -17.28 19.00
CA GLY A 575 18.44 -18.16 17.95
C GLY A 575 18.44 -19.60 18.45
N LYS A 576 17.72 -20.50 17.75
CA LYS A 576 17.85 -21.93 17.97
C LYS A 576 19.24 -22.44 17.61
#